data_AF-A0A316XAL7-F1
#
_entry.id   AF-A0A316XAL7-F1
#
_cell.length_a   1.000
_cell.length_b   1.000
_cell.length_c   1.000
_cell.angle_alpha   90.00
_cell.angle_beta   90.00
_cell.angle_gamma   90.00
#
_symmetry.space_group_name_H-M   'P 1'
#
loop_
_entity.id
_entity.type
_entity.pdbx_description
1 polymer ?
#
loop_
_entity_poly.entity_id
_entity_poly.type
_entity_poly.pdbx_seq_one_letter_code
_entity_poly.pdbx_strand_id
1 'polypeptide(L)'
;MKKLIGKLMLKLLGWKVVLQGDVNNLNRCILVVAPHTHNMEYILGNLAYWSLEKPLKIIIKDAHTKAWYGSVVRGLGGIGIDRSQKNDLVNFVANQFAKEDFSLVITPEGTRSWVPKWRKGFYHMALAAKVPIVLAAGDFKRNTVYLGYTIPYERLASVPFSEIMQEIEEYYIKNDIGPKIPANWNPNIMGNGEETKS
;
A
#
# COMPACT_ATOMS: atom_id res chain seq x y z
N MET A 1 21.08 -6.39 8.59
CA MET A 1 21.47 -6.48 7.16
C MET A 1 20.51 -5.76 6.22
N LYS A 2 19.19 -6.06 6.24
CA LYS A 2 18.19 -5.42 5.35
C LYS A 2 18.24 -3.89 5.37
N LYS A 3 18.39 -3.26 6.54
CA LYS A 3 18.52 -1.80 6.68
C LYS A 3 19.64 -1.20 5.83
N LEU A 4 20.84 -1.77 5.93
CA LEU A 4 22.00 -1.28 5.21
C LEU A 4 21.84 -1.47 3.71
N ILE A 5 21.29 -2.62 3.28
CA ILE A 5 20.97 -2.90 1.88
C ILE A 5 19.95 -1.89 1.36
N GLY A 6 18.85 -1.66 2.07
CA GLY A 6 17.83 -0.69 1.69
C GLY A 6 18.40 0.72 1.52
N LYS A 7 19.16 1.20 2.51
CA LYS A 7 19.82 2.51 2.45
C LYS A 7 20.83 2.62 1.30
N LEU A 8 21.66 1.60 1.11
CA LEU A 8 22.68 1.58 0.06
C LEU A 8 22.04 1.58 -1.33
N MET A 9 21.05 0.71 -1.56
CA MET A 9 20.37 0.62 -2.85
C MET A 9 19.61 1.91 -3.18
N LEU A 10 18.92 2.52 -2.22
CA LEU A 10 18.28 3.83 -2.42
C LEU A 10 19.31 4.90 -2.78
N LYS A 11 20.44 4.95 -2.06
CA LYS A 11 21.54 5.89 -2.37
C LYS A 11 22.11 5.67 -3.77
N LEU A 12 22.34 4.42 -4.18
CA LEU A 12 22.85 4.08 -5.51
C LEU A 12 21.88 4.44 -6.64
N LEU A 13 20.58 4.28 -6.39
CA LEU A 13 19.54 4.64 -7.35
C LEU A 13 19.23 6.15 -7.35
N GLY A 14 19.79 6.92 -6.41
CA GLY A 14 19.52 8.36 -6.26
C GLY A 14 18.15 8.69 -5.66
N TRP A 15 17.56 7.75 -4.90
CA TRP A 15 16.25 7.91 -4.28
C TRP A 15 16.33 8.32 -2.81
N LYS A 16 15.43 9.21 -2.40
CA LYS A 16 15.26 9.63 -1.00
C LYS A 16 13.93 9.14 -0.43
N VAL A 17 13.89 8.94 0.88
CA VAL A 17 12.67 8.64 1.63
C VAL A 17 12.25 9.89 2.39
N VAL A 18 11.00 10.32 2.20
CA VAL A 18 10.40 11.46 2.91
C VAL A 18 9.27 10.93 3.78
N LEU A 19 9.42 11.08 5.10
CA LEU A 19 8.40 10.73 6.07
C LEU A 19 7.42 11.89 6.25
N GLN A 20 6.13 11.58 6.28
CA GLN A 20 5.02 12.51 6.45
C GLN A 20 4.19 12.11 7.68
N GLY A 21 4.72 12.34 8.87
CA GLY A 21 4.08 11.93 10.12
C GLY A 21 4.92 10.95 10.92
N ASP A 22 4.31 10.23 11.85
CA ASP A 22 5.02 9.29 12.73
C ASP A 22 5.43 8.03 11.96
N VAL A 23 6.73 7.75 11.98
CA VAL A 23 7.33 6.54 11.42
C VAL A 23 6.78 5.25 12.04
N ASN A 24 6.23 5.31 13.26
CA ASN A 24 5.64 4.17 13.95
C ASN A 24 4.32 3.70 13.31
N ASN A 25 3.62 4.56 12.57
CA ASN A 25 2.43 4.17 11.81
C ASN A 25 2.75 3.14 10.71
N LEU A 26 4.02 3.03 10.32
CA LEU A 26 4.52 2.01 9.38
C LEU A 26 4.76 0.64 10.03
N ASN A 27 4.46 0.45 11.32
CA ASN A 27 4.53 -0.86 11.97
C ASN A 27 3.24 -1.67 11.78
N ARG A 28 2.09 -1.01 11.69
CA ARG A 28 0.77 -1.65 11.70
C ARG A 28 -0.25 -0.81 10.92
N CYS A 29 -0.44 -1.11 9.63
CA CYS A 29 -1.37 -0.36 8.79
C CYS A 29 -1.75 -1.10 7.51
N ILE A 30 -2.82 -0.64 6.86
CA ILE A 30 -2.99 -0.85 5.42
C ILE A 30 -2.18 0.23 4.71
N LEU A 31 -1.09 -0.16 4.06
CA LEU A 31 -0.24 0.73 3.27
C LEU A 31 -0.80 0.83 1.86
N VAL A 32 -1.47 1.94 1.56
CA VAL A 32 -2.00 2.24 0.24
C VAL A 32 -0.89 2.87 -0.59
N VAL A 33 -0.46 2.15 -1.63
CA VAL A 33 0.56 2.63 -2.57
C VAL A 33 -0.13 3.06 -3.86
N ALA A 34 0.01 4.34 -4.20
CA ALA A 34 -0.40 4.87 -5.49
C ALA A 34 0.49 6.06 -5.89
N PRO A 35 0.54 6.40 -7.20
CA PRO A 35 0.11 5.56 -8.32
C PRO A 35 0.95 4.29 -8.40
N HIS A 36 0.38 3.17 -8.85
CA HIS A 36 1.11 1.92 -9.08
C HIS A 36 1.14 1.59 -10.56
N THR A 37 1.99 2.29 -11.31
CA THR A 37 2.05 2.16 -12.79
C THR A 37 3.16 1.24 -13.28
N HIS A 38 4.15 0.95 -12.43
CA HIS A 38 5.28 0.08 -12.75
C HIS A 38 5.70 -0.76 -11.52
N ASN A 39 6.54 -1.78 -11.74
CA ASN A 39 7.06 -2.61 -10.64
C ASN A 39 8.12 -1.87 -9.81
N MET A 40 8.65 -0.76 -10.32
CA MET A 40 9.70 -0.01 -9.63
C MET A 40 9.16 0.68 -8.38
N GLU A 41 7.91 1.14 -8.39
CA GLU A 41 7.21 1.64 -7.20
C GLU A 41 7.28 0.63 -6.05
N TYR A 42 6.99 -0.64 -6.34
CA TYR A 42 7.03 -1.71 -5.34
C TYR A 42 8.45 -1.98 -4.83
N ILE A 43 9.44 -2.02 -5.72
CA ILE A 43 10.84 -2.23 -5.36
C ILE A 43 11.32 -1.08 -4.45
N LEU A 44 11.05 0.16 -4.83
CA LEU A 44 11.43 1.35 -4.06
C LEU A 44 10.74 1.39 -2.69
N GLY A 45 9.45 1.03 -2.63
CA GLY A 45 8.71 0.90 -1.37
C GLY A 45 9.32 -0.14 -0.43
N ASN A 46 9.73 -1.31 -0.95
CA ASN A 46 10.41 -2.34 -0.16
C ASN A 46 11.76 -1.84 0.38
N LEU A 47 12.57 -1.18 -0.47
CA LEU A 47 13.85 -0.62 -0.04
C LEU A 47 13.66 0.47 1.02
N ALA A 48 12.63 1.30 0.88
CA ALA A 48 12.27 2.32 1.87
C ALA A 48 11.90 1.68 3.21
N TYR A 49 11.01 0.69 3.22
CA TYR A 49 10.65 -0.06 4.43
C TYR A 49 11.84 -0.77 5.08
N TRP A 50 12.72 -1.39 4.28
CA TRP A 50 13.95 -1.99 4.79
C TRP A 50 14.84 -0.95 5.43
N SER A 51 15.02 0.23 4.80
CA SER A 51 15.85 1.32 5.31
C SER A 51 15.38 1.88 6.67
N LEU A 52 14.08 1.75 6.94
CA LEU A 52 13.39 2.16 8.17
C LEU A 52 13.18 1.01 9.17
N GLU A 53 13.59 -0.21 8.83
CA GLU A 53 13.38 -1.43 9.63
C GLU A 53 11.90 -1.69 9.97
N LYS A 54 11.02 -1.44 8.99
CA LYS A 54 9.59 -1.60 9.16
C LYS A 54 9.08 -2.92 8.59
N PRO A 55 8.10 -3.57 9.23
CA PRO A 55 7.53 -4.83 8.77
C PRO A 55 6.62 -4.59 7.56
N LEU A 56 7.03 -5.07 6.38
CA LEU A 56 6.23 -4.98 5.16
C LEU A 56 5.78 -6.38 4.73
N LYS A 57 4.50 -6.53 4.40
CA LYS A 57 3.96 -7.78 3.88
C LYS A 57 3.12 -7.56 2.63
N ILE A 58 3.05 -8.61 1.80
CA ILE A 58 2.23 -8.67 0.59
C ILE A 58 1.49 -10.00 0.54
N ILE A 59 0.27 -9.98 0.00
CA ILE A 59 -0.51 -11.20 -0.22
C ILE A 59 -0.11 -11.84 -1.56
N ILE A 60 0.31 -13.09 -1.51
CA ILE A 60 0.72 -13.90 -2.67
C ILE A 60 -0.12 -15.18 -2.75
N LYS A 61 -0.19 -15.79 -3.95
CA LYS A 61 -0.85 -17.10 -4.10
C LYS A 61 -0.14 -18.12 -3.20
N ASP A 62 -0.92 -18.86 -2.41
CA ASP A 62 -0.40 -19.79 -1.40
C ASP A 62 0.48 -20.92 -1.99
N ALA A 63 0.33 -21.23 -3.28
CA ALA A 63 1.24 -22.13 -3.97
C ALA A 63 2.72 -21.69 -3.88
N HIS A 64 2.99 -20.37 -3.90
CA HIS A 64 4.37 -19.87 -3.79
C HIS A 64 4.93 -20.01 -2.37
N THR A 65 4.10 -19.84 -1.35
CA THR A 65 4.51 -20.07 0.05
C THR A 65 4.67 -21.56 0.33
N LYS A 66 3.95 -22.46 -0.35
CA LYS A 66 4.08 -23.91 -0.16
C LYS A 66 5.13 -24.58 -1.05
N ALA A 67 5.70 -23.87 -2.02
CA ALA A 67 6.77 -24.37 -2.87
C ALA A 67 8.10 -24.59 -2.12
N TRP A 68 9.07 -25.26 -2.75
CA TRP A 68 10.39 -25.52 -2.19
C TRP A 68 11.16 -24.25 -1.77
N TYR A 69 10.88 -23.12 -2.44
CA TYR A 69 11.43 -21.79 -2.13
C TYR A 69 10.54 -20.97 -1.18
N GLY A 70 9.49 -21.56 -0.61
CA GLY A 70 8.46 -20.86 0.15
C GLY A 70 8.97 -20.20 1.43
N SER A 71 10.05 -20.70 2.02
CA SER A 71 10.74 -20.06 3.16
C SER A 71 11.28 -18.67 2.79
N VAL A 72 11.81 -18.52 1.57
CA VAL A 72 12.30 -17.24 1.04
C VAL A 72 11.13 -16.27 0.85
N VAL A 73 10.03 -16.75 0.26
CA VAL A 73 8.81 -15.94 0.05
C VAL A 73 8.28 -15.40 1.38
N ARG A 74 8.15 -16.27 2.40
CA ARG A 74 7.74 -15.85 3.74
C ARG A 74 8.75 -14.89 4.38
N GLY A 75 10.05 -15.14 4.25
CA GLY A 75 11.12 -14.28 4.79
C GLY A 75 11.20 -12.89 4.14
N LEU A 76 10.65 -12.73 2.94
CA LEU A 76 10.47 -11.46 2.24
C LEU A 76 9.11 -10.79 2.52
N GLY A 77 8.27 -11.37 3.40
CA GLY A 77 6.99 -10.80 3.79
C GLY A 77 5.77 -11.32 3.01
N GLY A 78 5.93 -12.38 2.21
CA GLY A 78 4.83 -13.00 1.48
C GLY A 78 3.87 -13.76 2.40
N ILE A 79 2.61 -13.33 2.43
CA ILE A 79 1.50 -14.02 3.09
C ILE A 79 0.73 -14.81 2.04
N GLY A 80 0.72 -16.14 2.16
CA GLY A 80 -0.01 -17.01 1.26
C GLY A 80 -1.52 -16.94 1.48
N ILE A 81 -2.28 -16.77 0.40
CA ILE A 81 -3.74 -16.93 0.43
C ILE A 81 -4.20 -17.93 -0.63
N ASP A 82 -5.15 -18.78 -0.23
CA ASP A 82 -5.91 -19.61 -1.14
C ASP A 82 -7.05 -18.79 -1.76
N ARG A 83 -6.84 -18.35 -3.01
CA ARG A 83 -7.83 -17.53 -3.74
C ARG A 83 -8.98 -18.35 -4.32
N SER A 84 -8.96 -19.68 -4.18
CA SER A 84 -10.08 -20.54 -4.60
C SER A 84 -11.26 -20.44 -3.63
N GLN A 85 -10.99 -20.10 -2.37
CA GLN A 85 -12.00 -19.74 -1.39
C GLN A 85 -12.49 -18.32 -1.71
N LYS A 86 -13.55 -18.25 -2.51
CA LYS A 86 -14.17 -16.97 -2.89
C LYS A 86 -14.59 -16.21 -1.64
N ASN A 87 -14.25 -14.92 -1.62
CA ASN A 87 -14.89 -13.88 -0.81
C ASN A 87 -14.52 -13.71 0.67
N ASP A 88 -13.34 -14.15 1.13
CA ASP A 88 -12.92 -13.77 2.49
C ASP A 88 -11.51 -13.16 2.63
N LEU A 89 -11.12 -12.30 1.68
CA LEU A 89 -9.86 -11.56 1.79
C LEU A 89 -9.85 -10.58 2.97
N VAL A 90 -10.99 -9.97 3.29
CA VAL A 90 -11.11 -8.98 4.36
C VAL A 90 -10.94 -9.63 5.74
N ASN A 91 -11.68 -10.70 6.07
CA ASN A 91 -11.48 -11.35 7.36
C ASN A 91 -10.14 -12.08 7.40
N PHE A 92 -9.65 -12.62 6.27
CA PHE A 92 -8.29 -13.15 6.21
C PHE A 92 -7.26 -12.12 6.67
N VAL A 93 -7.33 -10.90 6.13
CA VAL A 93 -6.42 -9.81 6.51
C VAL A 93 -6.60 -9.44 7.98
N ALA A 94 -7.83 -9.27 8.46
CA ALA A 94 -8.10 -8.99 9.87
C ALA A 94 -7.51 -10.07 10.80
N ASN A 95 -7.63 -11.35 10.42
CA ASN A 95 -7.06 -12.48 11.15
C ASN A 95 -5.52 -12.51 11.13
N GLN A 96 -4.87 -11.98 10.10
CA GLN A 96 -3.41 -11.82 10.11
C GLN A 96 -2.99 -10.71 11.08
N PHE A 97 -3.69 -9.57 11.04
CA PHE A 97 -3.46 -8.46 11.96
C PHE A 97 -3.75 -8.78 13.43
N ALA A 98 -4.54 -9.82 13.71
CA ALA A 98 -4.74 -10.34 15.07
C ALA A 98 -3.53 -11.12 15.61
N LYS A 99 -2.63 -11.59 14.73
CA LYS A 99 -1.48 -12.44 15.09
C LYS A 99 -0.20 -11.64 15.27
N GLU A 100 -0.01 -10.59 14.48
CA GLU A 100 1.22 -9.81 14.45
C GLU A 100 1.00 -8.42 13.83
N ASP A 101 1.92 -7.51 14.12
CA ASP A 101 1.96 -6.16 13.55
C ASP A 101 2.76 -6.13 12.25
N PHE A 102 2.16 -5.57 11.20
CA PHE A 102 2.82 -5.31 9.92
C PHE A 102 2.13 -4.22 9.11
N SER A 103 2.82 -3.67 8.11
CA SER A 103 2.17 -2.94 7.02
C SER A 103 1.80 -3.89 5.89
N LEU A 104 0.52 -3.92 5.51
CA LEU A 104 0.07 -4.65 4.33
C LEU A 104 0.07 -3.73 3.11
N VAL A 105 0.91 -4.04 2.12
CA VAL A 105 0.93 -3.28 0.85
C VAL A 105 -0.32 -3.60 0.04
N ILE A 106 -1.10 -2.58 -0.28
CA ILE A 106 -2.24 -2.67 -1.20
C ILE A 106 -2.14 -1.57 -2.24
N THR A 107 -2.33 -1.93 -3.50
CA THR A 107 -2.48 -1.00 -4.63
C THR A 107 -3.96 -1.01 -5.05
N PRO A 108 -4.76 -0.01 -4.68
CA PRO A 108 -6.22 -0.04 -4.90
C PRO A 108 -6.63 -0.11 -6.37
N GLU A 109 -5.75 0.33 -7.28
CA GLU A 109 -5.91 0.18 -8.73
C GLU A 109 -6.00 -1.30 -9.15
N GLY A 110 -5.32 -2.19 -8.42
CA GLY A 110 -5.33 -3.64 -8.65
C GLY A 110 -4.61 -4.10 -9.92
N THR A 111 -4.06 -3.16 -10.71
CA THR A 111 -3.26 -3.38 -11.91
C THR A 111 -2.31 -2.20 -12.09
N ARG A 112 -1.33 -2.36 -12.99
CA ARG A 112 -0.41 -1.29 -13.41
C ARG A 112 -0.88 -0.49 -14.61
N SER A 113 -2.00 -0.90 -15.21
CA SER A 113 -2.68 -0.20 -16.29
C SER A 113 -3.66 0.83 -15.72
N TRP A 114 -4.04 1.80 -16.55
CA TRP A 114 -5.07 2.77 -16.19
C TRP A 114 -6.39 2.09 -15.76
N VAL A 115 -7.03 2.65 -14.73
CA VAL A 115 -8.35 2.23 -14.27
C VAL A 115 -9.26 3.44 -14.02
N PRO A 116 -10.57 3.32 -14.30
CA PRO A 116 -11.51 4.43 -14.13
C PRO A 116 -11.82 4.77 -12.67
N LYS A 117 -11.64 3.81 -11.76
CA LYS A 117 -11.84 3.98 -10.32
C LYS A 117 -11.08 2.92 -9.53
N TRP A 118 -10.83 3.21 -8.26
CA TRP A 118 -10.17 2.29 -7.33
C TRP A 118 -11.12 1.24 -6.75
N ARG A 119 -10.55 0.11 -6.35
CA ARG A 119 -11.26 -0.92 -5.59
C ARG A 119 -11.32 -0.55 -4.11
N LYS A 120 -12.44 -0.85 -3.43
CA LYS A 120 -12.66 -0.50 -2.01
C LYS A 120 -12.08 -1.49 -0.99
N GLY A 121 -11.45 -2.57 -1.45
CA GLY A 121 -10.98 -3.65 -0.58
C GLY A 121 -10.03 -3.19 0.54
N PHE A 122 -9.12 -2.26 0.24
CA PHE A 122 -8.17 -1.72 1.22
C PHE A 122 -8.88 -1.03 2.40
N TYR A 123 -9.97 -0.31 2.12
CA TYR A 123 -10.76 0.40 3.12
C TYR A 123 -11.47 -0.58 4.04
N HIS A 124 -12.14 -1.59 3.48
CA HIS A 124 -12.79 -2.62 4.27
C HIS A 124 -11.80 -3.47 5.08
N MET A 125 -10.60 -3.75 4.54
CA MET A 125 -9.53 -4.40 5.29
C MET A 125 -9.08 -3.55 6.48
N ALA A 126 -8.90 -2.23 6.31
CA ALA A 126 -8.50 -1.33 7.39
C ALA A 126 -9.57 -1.29 8.50
N LEU A 127 -10.85 -1.16 8.13
CA LEU A 127 -11.96 -1.18 9.07
C LEU A 127 -12.06 -2.50 9.84
N ALA A 128 -12.00 -3.64 9.15
CA ALA A 128 -12.12 -4.95 9.76
C ALA A 128 -10.93 -5.26 10.70
N ALA A 129 -9.71 -4.88 10.30
CA ALA A 129 -8.51 -5.07 11.10
C ALA A 129 -8.33 -4.02 12.21
N LYS A 130 -9.15 -2.96 12.23
CA LYS A 130 -9.03 -1.80 13.12
C LYS A 130 -7.62 -1.18 13.09
N VAL A 131 -7.13 -0.92 11.88
CA VAL A 131 -5.81 -0.32 11.65
C VAL A 131 -5.94 0.94 10.78
N PRO A 132 -5.01 1.90 10.89
CA PRO A 132 -5.03 3.07 10.02
C PRO A 132 -4.72 2.71 8.56
N ILE A 133 -5.10 3.62 7.67
CA ILE A 133 -4.59 3.67 6.30
C ILE A 133 -3.39 4.62 6.29
N VAL A 134 -2.29 4.17 5.70
CA VAL A 134 -1.10 5.01 5.46
C VAL A 134 -0.87 5.12 3.97
N LEU A 135 -0.71 6.36 3.49
CA LEU A 135 -0.46 6.63 2.08
C LEU A 135 1.04 6.58 1.78
N ALA A 136 1.34 6.07 0.58
CA ALA A 136 2.68 5.87 0.08
C ALA A 136 2.74 6.16 -1.42
N ALA A 137 3.80 6.84 -1.85
CA ALA A 137 3.96 7.24 -3.24
C ALA A 137 5.40 7.14 -3.71
N GLY A 138 5.63 6.59 -4.89
CA GLY A 138 6.89 6.67 -5.60
C GLY A 138 6.84 7.81 -6.62
N ASP A 139 7.49 8.93 -6.32
CA ASP A 139 7.56 10.10 -7.20
C ASP A 139 8.86 10.08 -8.03
N PHE A 140 8.75 9.68 -9.29
CA PHE A 140 9.82 9.61 -10.27
C PHE A 140 10.22 10.99 -10.83
N LYS A 141 9.38 12.02 -10.67
CA LYS A 141 9.78 13.40 -11.00
C LYS A 141 10.83 13.91 -10.02
N ARG A 142 10.75 13.48 -8.76
CA ARG A 142 11.62 13.93 -7.66
C ARG A 142 12.54 12.85 -7.09
N ASN A 143 12.53 11.64 -7.66
CA ASN A 143 13.17 10.43 -7.12
C ASN A 143 12.94 10.27 -5.61
N THR A 144 11.68 10.36 -5.19
CA THR A 144 11.28 10.37 -3.78
C THR A 144 10.25 9.31 -3.47
N VAL A 145 10.46 8.56 -2.40
CA VAL A 145 9.42 7.73 -1.78
C VAL A 145 8.80 8.51 -0.64
N TYR A 146 7.56 8.93 -0.79
CA TYR A 146 6.75 9.54 0.26
C TYR A 146 6.05 8.44 1.06
N LEU A 147 6.12 8.51 2.39
CA LEU A 147 5.51 7.55 3.31
C LEU A 147 5.03 8.23 4.58
N GLY A 148 3.93 7.75 5.15
CA GLY A 148 3.57 8.05 6.53
C GLY A 148 2.35 8.95 6.72
N TYR A 149 1.84 9.59 5.65
CA TYR A 149 0.58 10.33 5.75
C TYR A 149 -0.51 9.36 6.21
N THR A 150 -1.06 9.59 7.40
CA THR A 150 -1.86 8.60 8.12
C THR A 150 -3.29 9.09 8.26
N ILE A 151 -4.23 8.27 7.80
CA ILE A 151 -5.65 8.41 8.08
C ILE A 151 -5.97 7.45 9.23
N PRO A 152 -6.21 7.95 10.45
CA PRO A 152 -6.38 7.10 11.64
C PRO A 152 -7.66 6.28 11.56
N TYR A 153 -7.67 5.11 12.21
CA TYR A 153 -8.83 4.21 12.21
C TYR A 153 -10.11 4.91 12.70
N GLU A 154 -10.00 5.74 13.73
CA GLU A 154 -11.10 6.49 14.32
C GLU A 154 -11.78 7.38 13.28
N ARG A 155 -11.00 7.95 12.35
CA ARG A 155 -11.52 8.73 11.22
C ARG A 155 -12.22 7.84 10.21
N LEU A 156 -11.59 6.72 9.82
CA LEU A 156 -12.23 5.73 8.93
C LEU A 156 -13.58 5.25 9.47
N ALA A 157 -13.71 5.11 10.79
CA ALA A 157 -14.93 4.63 11.44
C ALA A 157 -16.00 5.71 11.67
N SER A 158 -15.65 7.00 11.56
CA SER A 158 -16.54 8.11 11.93
C SER A 158 -17.04 8.96 10.76
N VAL A 159 -16.35 8.92 9.61
CA VAL A 159 -16.74 9.70 8.43
C VAL A 159 -17.14 8.79 7.26
N PRO A 160 -17.99 9.27 6.33
CA PRO A 160 -18.35 8.53 5.13
C PRO A 160 -17.14 8.15 4.28
N PHE A 161 -17.23 7.00 3.61
CA PHE A 161 -16.20 6.51 2.68
C PHE A 161 -15.80 7.54 1.62
N SER A 162 -16.76 8.33 1.11
CA SER A 162 -16.52 9.37 0.12
C SER A 162 -15.56 10.46 0.62
N GLU A 163 -15.65 10.84 1.90
CA GLU A 163 -14.75 11.85 2.48
C GLU A 163 -13.33 11.29 2.63
N ILE A 164 -13.19 10.02 3.01
CA ILE A 164 -11.88 9.35 3.05
C ILE A 164 -11.26 9.30 1.65
N MET A 165 -12.05 8.95 0.64
CA MET A 165 -11.56 8.89 -0.74
C MET A 165 -11.19 10.26 -1.28
N GLN A 166 -11.97 11.30 -0.97
CA GLN A 166 -11.64 12.67 -1.32
C GLN A 166 -10.31 13.10 -0.66
N GLU A 167 -10.10 12.81 0.63
CA GLU A 167 -8.84 13.12 1.30
C GLU A 167 -7.64 12.42 0.65
N ILE A 168 -7.80 11.16 0.26
CA ILE A 168 -6.77 10.39 -0.44
C ILE A 168 -6.48 10.99 -1.82
N GLU A 169 -7.52 11.36 -2.57
CA GLU A 169 -7.41 11.99 -3.88
C GLU A 169 -6.66 13.33 -3.80
N GLU A 170 -7.11 14.20 -2.89
CA GLU A 170 -6.51 15.50 -2.62
C GLU A 170 -5.03 15.35 -2.22
N TYR A 171 -4.69 14.34 -1.42
CA TYR A 171 -3.30 14.04 -1.09
C TYR A 171 -2.46 13.80 -2.35
N TYR A 172 -2.88 12.92 -3.27
CA TYR A 172 -2.08 12.61 -4.46
C TYR A 172 -2.02 13.79 -5.45
N ILE A 173 -3.11 14.53 -5.61
CA ILE A 173 -3.17 15.72 -6.47
C ILE A 173 -2.28 16.83 -5.92
N LYS A 174 -2.44 17.18 -4.64
CA LYS A 174 -1.69 18.27 -3.98
C LYS A 174 -0.19 18.03 -3.99
N ASN A 175 0.24 16.78 -3.82
CA ASN A 175 1.65 16.43 -3.84
C ASN A 175 2.24 16.32 -5.27
N ASP A 176 1.42 16.44 -6.32
CA ASP A 176 1.87 16.38 -7.73
C ASP A 176 2.80 15.19 -7.97
N ILE A 177 2.33 14.00 -7.57
CA ILE A 177 3.13 12.77 -7.63
C ILE A 177 3.33 12.36 -9.10
N GLY A 178 4.59 12.26 -9.53
CA GLY A 178 4.95 11.80 -10.87
C GLY A 178 5.18 10.29 -10.90
N PRO A 179 4.25 9.47 -11.43
CA PRO A 179 4.46 8.03 -11.53
C PRO A 179 5.48 7.67 -12.63
N LYS A 180 5.92 6.41 -12.68
CA LYS A 180 6.86 5.97 -13.71
C LYS A 180 6.25 5.99 -15.11
N ILE A 181 4.97 5.63 -15.24
CA ILE A 181 4.22 5.63 -16.50
C ILE A 181 2.99 6.53 -16.33
N PRO A 182 3.10 7.84 -16.61
CA PRO A 182 2.01 8.81 -16.40
C PRO A 182 0.68 8.47 -17.09
N ALA A 183 0.74 7.88 -18.29
CA ALA A 183 -0.46 7.49 -19.04
C ALA A 183 -1.33 6.44 -18.32
N ASN A 184 -0.77 5.73 -17.33
CA ASN A 184 -1.49 4.70 -16.58
C ASN A 184 -2.08 5.22 -15.27
N TRP A 185 -1.89 6.50 -14.94
CA TRP A 185 -2.38 7.07 -13.69
C TRP A 185 -3.68 7.83 -13.89
N ASN A 186 -4.67 7.55 -13.03
CA ASN A 186 -5.91 8.30 -12.96
C ASN A 186 -5.98 9.07 -11.63
N PRO A 187 -5.81 10.41 -11.63
CA PRO A 187 -5.91 11.21 -10.42
C PRO A 187 -7.35 11.32 -9.89
N ASN A 188 -8.39 11.03 -10.69
CA ASN A 188 -9.77 10.90 -10.21
C ASN A 188 -10.01 9.46 -9.77
N ILE A 189 -9.76 9.16 -8.51
CA ILE A 189 -9.72 7.79 -8.00
C ILE A 189 -11.13 7.21 -7.74
N MET A 190 -12.14 8.08 -7.66
CA MET A 190 -13.55 7.70 -7.49
C MET A 190 -14.30 7.57 -8.82
N GLY A 191 -13.74 8.11 -9.90
CA GLY A 191 -14.39 8.17 -11.20
C GLY A 191 -15.50 9.23 -11.26
N ASN A 192 -16.30 9.19 -12.32
CA ASN A 192 -17.40 10.14 -12.52
C ASN A 192 -18.63 9.74 -11.68
N GLY A 193 -18.57 9.94 -10.35
CA GLY A 193 -19.70 10.29 -9.50
C GLY A 193 -20.97 9.43 -9.42
N GLU A 194 -21.04 8.21 -9.96
CA GLU A 194 -22.23 7.35 -9.79
C GLU A 194 -22.11 6.43 -8.56
N GLU A 195 -22.12 7.02 -7.37
CA GLU A 195 -22.55 6.30 -6.15
C GLU A 195 -23.33 7.24 -5.21
N THR A 196 -24.44 7.79 -5.72
CA THR A 196 -25.60 8.02 -4.88
C THR A 196 -26.53 6.81 -4.99
N LYS A 197 -26.76 6.14 -3.85
CA LYS A 197 -27.80 5.12 -3.57
C LYS A 197 -27.47 3.67 -3.93
N SER A 198 -27.12 2.90 -2.89
CA SER A 198 -27.87 1.70 -2.47
C SER A 198 -27.54 1.39 -1.02
#